data_AF-A0A8I0BR21-F1
#
_entry.id   AF-A0A8I0BR21-F1
#
_cell.length_a   1.000
_cell.length_b   1.000
_cell.length_c   1.000
_cell.angle_alpha   90.00
_cell.angle_beta   90.00
_cell.angle_gamma   90.00
#
_symmetry.space_group_name_H-M   'P 1'
#
loop_
_entity.id
_entity.type
_entity.pdbx_description
1 polymer ?
#
loop_
_entity_poly.entity_id
_entity_poly.type
_entity_poly.pdbx_seq_one_letter_code
_entity_poly.pdbx_strand_id
1 'polypeptide(L)'
;MNVTHTGQVTYSAPVSKGIILLRIKLTEPDSVDFKAGQYLAVLLPDSDKAAYYSIASSPSKAGEVELLVKEDEFGAGALYLYSLKEGDSLQLHMPMGSAFLREDSDRNVVFVAGASGASYIRSMIHYLD
;
A
#
# COMPACT_ATOMS: atom_id res chain seq x y z
N MET A 1 -16.35 7.18 -0.45
CA MET A 1 -15.93 5.77 -0.26
C MET A 1 -15.95 5.49 1.23
N ASN A 2 -16.41 4.33 1.69
CA ASN A 2 -16.50 4.07 3.13
C ASN A 2 -15.13 3.70 3.70
N VAL A 3 -14.82 4.14 4.91
CA VAL A 3 -13.65 3.68 5.67
C VAL A 3 -13.86 2.21 6.02
N THR A 4 -12.87 1.36 5.72
CA THR A 4 -12.86 -0.02 6.25
C THR A 4 -11.77 -0.21 7.29
N HIS A 5 -10.68 0.55 7.21
CA HIS A 5 -9.58 0.49 8.17
C HIS A 5 -9.08 1.89 8.53
N THR A 6 -8.62 2.04 9.76
CA THR A 6 -7.77 3.14 10.21
C THR A 6 -6.39 2.59 10.53
N GLY A 7 -5.36 3.38 10.25
CA GLY A 7 -3.99 3.04 10.62
C GLY A 7 -3.20 4.26 11.10
N GLN A 8 -2.03 3.98 11.64
CA GLN A 8 -1.06 4.96 12.09
C GLN A 8 0.26 4.75 11.34
N VAL A 9 0.86 5.84 10.87
CA VAL A 9 2.18 5.81 10.23
C VAL A 9 3.23 5.46 11.29
N THR A 10 4.00 4.42 11.02
CA THR A 10 5.11 3.97 11.90
C THR A 10 6.48 4.17 11.27
N TYR A 11 6.54 4.44 9.97
CA TYR A 11 7.79 4.75 9.26
C TYR A 11 7.49 5.51 7.98
N SER A 12 8.30 6.53 7.67
CA SER A 12 8.26 7.26 6.40
C SER A 12 9.66 7.72 6.01
N ALA A 13 10.21 7.17 4.91
CA ALA A 13 11.53 7.58 4.44
C ALA A 13 11.71 7.38 2.92
N PRO A 14 12.57 8.18 2.27
CA PRO A 14 13.00 7.94 0.88
C PRO A 14 13.69 6.58 0.73
N VAL A 15 13.32 5.84 -0.32
CA VAL A 15 13.97 4.57 -0.70
C VAL A 15 14.55 4.60 -2.11
N SER A 16 14.17 5.60 -2.91
CA SER A 16 14.76 5.92 -4.20
C SER A 16 14.48 7.40 -4.52
N LYS A 17 15.05 7.90 -5.62
CA LYS A 17 14.77 9.26 -6.10
C LYS A 17 13.27 9.41 -6.38
N GLY A 18 12.63 10.30 -5.63
CA GLY A 18 11.21 10.59 -5.76
C GLY A 18 10.29 9.44 -5.34
N ILE A 19 10.75 8.51 -4.48
CA ILE A 19 9.91 7.45 -3.91
C ILE A 19 10.18 7.33 -2.42
N ILE A 20 9.12 7.40 -1.61
CA ILE A 20 9.14 7.07 -0.20
C ILE A 20 8.51 5.71 0.06
N LEU A 21 9.02 5.01 1.07
CA LEU A 21 8.34 3.89 1.71
C LEU A 21 7.57 4.43 2.91
N LEU A 22 6.26 4.24 2.91
CA LEU A 22 5.38 4.52 4.03
C LEU A 22 4.93 3.20 4.65
N ARG A 23 5.09 3.06 5.96
CA ARG A 23 4.61 1.91 6.73
C ARG A 23 3.48 2.35 7.64
N ILE A 24 2.40 1.59 7.63
CA ILE A 24 1.16 1.90 8.32
C ILE A 24 0.78 0.70 9.16
N LYS A 25 0.82 0.86 10.48
CA LYS A 25 0.26 -0.12 11.40
C LYS A 25 -1.25 0.06 11.44
N LEU A 26 -2.00 -1.02 11.25
CA LEU A 26 -3.46 -0.99 11.32
C LEU A 26 -3.90 -0.90 12.78
N THR A 27 -4.92 -0.08 13.04
CA THR A 27 -5.43 0.19 14.38
C THR A 27 -6.89 -0.19 14.55
N GLU A 28 -7.71 -0.04 13.51
CA GLU A 28 -9.13 -0.41 13.56
C GLU A 28 -9.68 -0.78 12.17
N PRO A 29 -9.94 -2.07 11.90
CA PRO A 29 -9.44 -3.23 12.65
C PRO A 29 -7.90 -3.27 12.60
N ASP A 30 -7.29 -4.01 13.53
CA ASP A 30 -5.84 -4.12 13.69
C ASP A 30 -5.16 -5.11 12.74
N SER A 31 -5.94 -5.70 11.83
CA SER A 31 -5.49 -6.69 10.87
C SER A 31 -6.32 -6.66 9.60
N VAL A 32 -5.74 -7.15 8.51
CA VAL A 32 -6.41 -7.29 7.21
C VAL A 32 -6.02 -8.60 6.55
N ASP A 33 -7.01 -9.26 5.93
CA ASP A 33 -6.80 -10.41 5.06
C ASP A 33 -6.83 -9.93 3.61
N PHE A 34 -5.69 -10.00 2.92
CA PHE A 34 -5.54 -9.62 1.52
C PHE A 34 -4.63 -10.60 0.79
N LYS A 35 -4.68 -10.58 -0.54
CA LYS A 35 -3.82 -11.41 -1.40
C LYS A 35 -2.68 -10.58 -1.97
N ALA A 36 -1.47 -11.16 -2.01
CA ALA A 36 -0.29 -10.48 -2.53
C ALA A 36 -0.55 -9.97 -3.96
N GLY A 37 -0.39 -8.66 -4.19
CA GLY A 37 -0.75 -7.96 -5.42
C GLY A 37 -1.99 -7.06 -5.33
N GLN A 38 -2.83 -7.20 -4.29
CA GLN A 38 -3.96 -6.30 -4.11
C GLN A 38 -3.53 -4.87 -3.80
N TYR A 39 -4.47 -3.93 -3.97
CA TYR A 39 -4.27 -2.52 -3.69
C TYR A 39 -5.27 -2.03 -2.64
N LEU A 40 -5.09 -0.78 -2.23
CA LEU A 40 -6.00 -0.08 -1.33
C LEU A 40 -6.30 1.33 -1.82
N ALA A 41 -7.34 1.94 -1.26
CA ALA A 41 -7.62 3.36 -1.37
C ALA A 41 -7.25 4.06 -0.06
N VAL A 42 -6.51 5.15 -0.17
CA VAL A 42 -6.28 6.13 0.90
C VAL A 42 -7.33 7.21 0.77
N LEU A 43 -8.15 7.42 1.81
CA LEU A 43 -9.13 8.48 1.83
C LEU A 43 -8.44 9.80 2.17
N LEU A 44 -8.70 10.84 1.39
CA LEU A 44 -8.08 12.15 1.61
C LEU A 44 -8.88 12.94 2.66
N PRO A 45 -8.22 13.58 3.64
CA PRO A 45 -8.90 14.42 4.63
C PRO A 45 -9.76 15.49 3.96
N ASP A 46 -10.91 15.80 4.59
CA ASP A 46 -11.83 16.86 4.16
C ASP A 46 -12.29 16.75 2.70
N SER A 47 -12.32 15.53 2.14
CA SER A 47 -12.70 15.26 0.77
C SER A 47 -13.38 13.90 0.58
N ASP A 48 -14.28 13.81 -0.39
CA ASP A 48 -14.84 12.52 -0.84
C ASP A 48 -13.89 11.74 -1.79
N LYS A 49 -12.69 12.28 -2.03
CA LYS A 49 -11.69 11.69 -2.93
C LYS A 49 -10.86 10.62 -2.22
N ALA A 50 -10.43 9.64 -3.01
CA ALA A 50 -9.47 8.64 -2.59
C ALA A 50 -8.34 8.53 -3.61
N ALA A 51 -7.15 8.15 -3.14
CA ALA A 51 -5.99 7.85 -3.96
C ALA A 51 -5.63 6.37 -3.83
N TYR A 52 -5.31 5.71 -4.94
CA TYR A 52 -5.15 4.26 -5.00
C TYR A 52 -3.68 3.86 -5.05
N TYR A 53 -3.27 2.92 -4.21
CA TYR A 53 -1.90 2.44 -4.11
C TYR A 53 -1.88 0.92 -3.96
N SER A 54 -1.03 0.25 -4.74
CA SER A 54 -0.74 -1.17 -4.51
C SER A 54 -0.11 -1.36 -3.14
N ILE A 55 -0.57 -2.38 -2.41
CA ILE A 55 0.05 -2.78 -1.15
C ILE A 55 1.41 -3.37 -1.51
N ALA A 56 2.47 -2.89 -0.87
CA ALA A 56 3.84 -3.30 -1.13
C ALA A 56 4.37 -4.32 -0.12
N SER A 57 3.70 -4.49 1.03
CA SER A 57 4.03 -5.52 2.03
C SER A 57 3.44 -6.88 1.64
N SER A 58 3.98 -7.94 2.25
CA SER A 58 3.43 -9.29 2.16
C SER A 58 2.17 -9.43 3.04
N PRO A 59 1.14 -10.16 2.60
CA PRO A 59 -0.03 -10.46 3.42
C PRO A 59 0.26 -11.31 4.66
N SER A 60 1.44 -11.92 4.74
CA SER A 60 1.90 -12.61 5.96
C SER A 60 2.04 -11.68 7.18
N LYS A 61 2.04 -10.35 6.97
CA LYS A 61 2.03 -9.33 8.03
C LYS A 61 0.65 -8.66 8.13
N ALA A 62 -0.35 -9.37 8.65
CA ALA A 62 -1.74 -8.91 8.64
C ALA A 62 -1.98 -7.56 9.33
N GLY A 63 -1.18 -7.17 10.33
CA GLY A 63 -1.37 -5.91 11.09
C GLY A 63 -0.68 -4.68 10.52
N GLU A 64 -0.05 -4.79 9.36
CA GLU A 64 0.73 -3.69 8.77
C GLU A 64 0.67 -3.72 7.25
N VAL A 65 0.52 -2.53 6.66
CA VAL A 65 0.67 -2.33 5.22
C VAL A 65 1.81 -1.37 4.91
N GLU A 66 2.51 -1.66 3.83
CA GLU A 66 3.54 -0.77 3.28
C GLU A 66 3.09 -0.24 1.92
N LEU A 67 3.36 1.04 1.63
CA LEU A 67 3.12 1.67 0.35
C LEU A 67 4.43 2.28 -0.18
N LEU A 68 4.73 2.08 -1.47
CA LEU A 68 5.70 2.92 -2.16
C LEU A 68 4.94 4.07 -2.85
N VAL A 69 5.23 5.29 -2.42
CA VAL A 69 4.58 6.50 -2.92
C VAL A 69 5.58 7.23 -3.77
N LYS A 70 5.26 7.41 -5.06
CA LYS A 70 6.04 8.26 -5.96
C LYS A 70 5.64 9.72 -5.77
N GLU A 71 6.61 10.61 -5.80
CA GLU A 71 6.38 12.06 -5.78
C GLU A 71 5.54 12.50 -7.00
N ASP A 72 4.58 13.37 -6.72
CA ASP A 72 3.75 14.04 -7.73
C ASP A 72 3.26 15.36 -7.15
N GLU A 73 3.79 16.47 -7.67
CA GLU A 73 3.47 17.82 -7.20
C GLU A 73 2.02 18.23 -7.48
N PHE A 74 1.32 17.52 -8.35
CA PHE A 74 -0.08 17.79 -8.71
C PHE A 74 -1.05 16.73 -8.17
N GLY A 75 -0.52 15.60 -7.70
CA GLY A 75 -1.29 14.48 -7.19
C GLY A 75 -1.66 14.66 -5.71
N ALA A 76 -2.93 15.00 -5.43
CA ALA A 76 -3.40 15.20 -4.05
C ALA A 76 -3.09 14.03 -3.10
N GLY A 77 -3.15 12.79 -3.59
CA GLY A 77 -2.77 11.61 -2.80
C GLY A 77 -1.27 11.53 -2.50
N ALA A 78 -0.42 11.83 -3.47
CA ALA A 78 1.02 11.85 -3.27
C ALA A 78 1.40 12.97 -2.29
N LEU A 79 0.88 14.19 -2.50
CA LEU A 79 1.08 15.32 -1.59
C LEU A 79 0.65 14.99 -0.16
N TYR A 80 -0.51 14.36 0.02
CA TYR A 80 -0.99 13.95 1.33
C TYR A 80 -0.07 12.90 1.97
N LEU A 81 0.24 11.80 1.27
CA LEU A 81 1.07 10.75 1.85
C LEU A 81 2.52 11.19 2.12
N TYR A 82 3.05 12.14 1.35
CA TYR A 82 4.36 12.76 1.60
C TYR A 82 4.34 13.71 2.82
N SER A 83 3.19 14.31 3.13
CA SER A 83 3.09 15.20 4.28
C SER A 83 3.06 14.43 5.60
N LEU A 84 2.54 13.19 5.60
CA LEU A 84 2.46 12.33 6.79
C LEU A 84 3.83 12.07 7.46
N LYS A 85 3.79 11.98 8.78
CA LYS A 85 4.91 11.72 9.68
C LYS A 85 4.57 10.56 10.61
N GLU A 86 5.57 9.98 11.26
CA GLU A 86 5.35 8.94 12.27
C GLU A 86 4.40 9.44 13.36
N GLY A 87 3.40 8.61 13.71
CA GLY A 87 2.34 8.96 14.65
C GLY A 87 1.06 9.48 14.00
N ASP A 88 1.11 9.98 12.75
CA ASP A 88 -0.08 10.47 12.05
C ASP A 88 -1.04 9.32 11.72
N SER A 89 -2.34 9.62 11.75
CA SER A 89 -3.40 8.67 11.41
C SER A 89 -3.93 8.90 9.99
N LEU A 90 -4.37 7.83 9.34
CA LEU A 90 -5.01 7.88 8.03
C LEU A 90 -6.10 6.80 7.90
N GLN A 91 -7.05 7.08 7.00
CA GLN A 91 -8.18 6.21 6.72
C GLN A 91 -8.00 5.49 5.38
N LEU A 92 -8.33 4.21 5.38
CA LEU A 92 -8.13 3.29 4.26
C LEU A 92 -9.43 2.58 3.89
N HIS A 93 -9.55 2.26 2.60
CA HIS A 93 -10.51 1.31 2.07
C HIS A 93 -9.75 0.16 1.41
N MET A 94 -9.83 -1.02 2.00
CA MET A 94 -9.03 -2.18 1.61
C MET A 94 -9.65 -3.51 2.07
N PRO A 95 -9.22 -4.65 1.49
CA PRO A 95 -8.40 -4.75 0.27
C PRO A 95 -9.21 -4.53 -1.02
N MET A 96 -8.52 -4.23 -2.12
CA MET A 96 -9.13 -4.00 -3.43
C MET A 96 -8.39 -4.74 -4.54
N GLY A 97 -9.11 -5.03 -5.62
CA GLY A 97 -8.55 -5.60 -6.85
C GLY A 97 -8.56 -7.12 -6.92
N SER A 98 -8.39 -7.64 -8.15
CA SER A 98 -8.40 -9.07 -8.49
C SER A 98 -7.10 -9.55 -9.14
N ALA A 99 -6.13 -8.64 -9.30
CA ALA A 99 -4.77 -8.94 -9.73
C ALA A 99 -3.97 -9.33 -8.48
N PHE A 100 -3.78 -10.63 -8.29
CA PHE A 100 -3.02 -11.21 -7.18
C PHE A 100 -2.35 -12.50 -7.63
N LEU A 101 -1.39 -12.97 -6.84
CA LEU A 101 -0.61 -14.17 -7.13
C LEU A 101 -1.51 -15.42 -7.18
N ARG A 102 -1.34 -16.24 -8.23
CA ARG A 102 -2.09 -17.49 -8.42
C ARG A 102 -1.29 -18.65 -7.85
N GLU A 103 -1.55 -18.97 -6.58
CA GLU A 103 -0.84 -20.00 -5.81
C GLU A 103 -1.18 -21.43 -6.26
N ASP A 104 -2.28 -21.61 -7.00
CA ASP A 104 -2.73 -22.89 -7.56
C ASP A 104 -1.98 -23.29 -8.85
N SER A 105 -1.12 -22.42 -9.38
CA SER A 105 -0.31 -22.68 -10.57
C SER A 105 1.08 -23.19 -10.20
N ASP A 106 1.51 -24.27 -10.86
CA ASP A 106 2.85 -24.87 -10.75
C ASP A 106 3.89 -24.23 -11.70
N ARG A 107 3.46 -23.31 -12.57
CA ARG A 107 4.32 -22.63 -13.54
C ARG A 107 5.25 -21.62 -12.88
N ASN A 108 6.44 -21.45 -13.45
CA ASN A 108 7.36 -20.39 -13.07
C ASN A 108 6.70 -19.00 -13.18
N VAL A 109 6.89 -18.18 -12.16
CA VAL A 109 6.43 -16.78 -12.14
C VAL A 109 7.52 -15.88 -12.69
N VAL A 110 7.16 -15.00 -13.63
CA VAL A 110 8.05 -13.99 -14.19
C VAL A 110 7.53 -12.61 -13.79
N PHE A 111 8.34 -11.86 -13.06
CA PHE A 111 8.01 -10.50 -12.64
C PHE A 111 8.71 -9.47 -13.52
N VAL A 112 7.96 -8.48 -14.00
CA VAL A 112 8.48 -7.33 -14.75
C VAL A 112 7.87 -6.06 -14.16
N ALA A 113 8.70 -5.23 -13.53
CA ALA A 113 8.27 -3.98 -12.88
C ALA A 113 9.01 -2.78 -13.47
N GLY A 114 8.33 -1.64 -13.51
CA GLY A 114 8.93 -0.34 -13.80
C GLY A 114 8.32 0.74 -12.91
N ALA A 115 9.14 1.70 -12.48
CA ALA A 115 8.74 2.81 -11.61
C ALA A 115 7.95 2.34 -10.37
N SER A 116 6.82 2.98 -10.04
CA SER A 116 5.97 2.62 -8.90
C SER A 116 5.27 1.26 -9.04
N GLY A 117 5.28 0.65 -10.23
CA GLY A 117 4.79 -0.71 -10.45
C GLY A 117 5.56 -1.77 -9.64
N ALA A 118 6.71 -1.40 -9.07
CA ALA A 118 7.46 -2.23 -8.14
C ALA A 118 6.69 -2.59 -6.86
N SER A 119 5.72 -1.78 -6.40
CA SER A 119 4.93 -2.07 -5.19
C SER A 119 4.20 -3.40 -5.29
N TYR A 120 3.47 -3.59 -6.39
CA TYR A 120 2.69 -4.80 -6.66
C TYR A 120 3.57 -6.05 -6.62
N ILE A 121 4.70 -6.00 -7.31
CA ILE A 121 5.65 -7.12 -7.38
C ILE A 121 6.34 -7.35 -6.04
N ARG A 122 6.67 -6.29 -5.30
CA ARG A 122 7.30 -6.40 -3.98
C ARG A 122 6.42 -7.17 -2.98
N SER A 123 5.11 -6.94 -3.00
CA SER A 123 4.17 -7.71 -2.19
C SER A 123 4.22 -9.21 -2.50
N MET A 124 4.25 -9.56 -3.79
CA MET A 124 4.32 -10.95 -4.25
C MET A 124 5.65 -11.63 -3.92
N ILE A 125 6.78 -10.93 -4.15
CA ILE A 125 8.11 -11.47 -3.84
C ILE A 125 8.21 -11.78 -2.35
N HIS A 126 7.86 -10.83 -1.48
CA HIS A 126 7.92 -11.05 -0.03
C HIS A 126 6.89 -12.05 0.52
N TYR A 127 5.91 -12.44 -0.28
CA TYR A 127 4.98 -13.51 0.08
C TYR A 127 5.51 -14.89 -0.32
N LEU A 128 6.35 -14.95 -1.36
CA LEU A 128 7.02 -16.15 -1.84
C LEU A 128 8.35 -16.43 -1.10
N ASP A 129 8.92 -15.42 -0.44
CA ASP A 129 10.11 -15.52 0.43
C ASP A 129 9.82 -16.29 1.74
#